data_AF-A0A7G8VJT5-F1
#
_entry.id   AF-A0A7G8VJT5-F1
#
_cell.length_a   1.000
_cell.length_b   1.000
_cell.length_c   1.000
_cell.angle_alpha   90.00
_cell.angle_beta   90.00
_cell.angle_gamma   90.00
#
_symmetry.space_group_name_H-M   'P 1'
#
loop_
_entity.id
_entity.type
_entity.pdbx_description
1 polymer ?
#
loop_
_entity_poly.entity_id
_entity_poly.type
_entity_poly.pdbx_seq_one_letter_code
_entity_poly.pdbx_strand_id
1 'polypeptide(L)'
;MRVRLEPSGLDFETEAGTTLLKAAEAAGIELPSSCRNGTCRTCICQRLSGETRHIIEWPGLSADEKDEGWILPCVAEALSDLVLDVPKAFSVF
;
A
#
# COMPACT_ATOMS: atom_id res chain seq x y z
N MET A 1 12.96 -1.74 3.68
CA MET A 1 12.23 -0.50 4.05
C MET A 1 11.05 -0.96 4.85
N ARG A 2 10.79 -0.31 5.98
CA ARG A 2 9.76 -0.74 6.90
C ARG A 2 8.43 -0.04 6.60
N VAL A 3 7.35 -0.82 6.58
CA VAL A 3 5.98 -0.32 6.39
C VAL A 3 5.17 -0.67 7.63
N ARG A 4 4.60 0.34 8.29
CA ARG A 4 3.68 0.19 9.41
C ARG A 4 2.24 0.44 8.96
N LEU A 5 1.32 -0.38 9.47
CA LEU A 5 -0.11 -0.27 9.22
C LEU A 5 -0.83 0.22 10.48
N GLU A 6 -1.59 1.29 10.33
CA GLU A 6 -2.49 1.81 11.36
C GLU A 6 -3.93 1.42 11.05
N PRO A 7 -4.79 1.22 12.08
CA PRO A 7 -4.49 1.24 13.51
C PRO A 7 -4.06 -0.13 14.05
N SER A 8 -3.86 -1.14 13.20
CA SER A 8 -3.55 -2.50 13.64
C SER A 8 -2.17 -2.64 14.29
N GLY A 9 -1.25 -1.70 14.03
CA GLY A 9 0.12 -1.73 14.51
C GLY A 9 0.99 -2.79 13.84
N LEU A 10 0.46 -3.50 12.84
CA LEU A 10 1.19 -4.50 12.06
C LEU A 10 2.31 -3.82 11.25
N ASP A 11 3.41 -4.52 11.07
CA ASP A 11 4.49 -4.04 10.21
C ASP A 11 5.14 -5.14 9.38
N PHE A 12 5.66 -4.75 8.23
CA PHE A 12 6.37 -5.63 7.31
C PHE A 12 7.53 -4.90 6.63
N GLU A 13 8.48 -5.69 6.14
CA GLU A 13 9.58 -5.21 5.30
C GLU A 13 9.22 -5.29 3.83
N THR A 14 9.73 -4.34 3.06
CA THR A 14 9.63 -4.32 1.60
C THR A 14 10.97 -3.96 0.95
N GLU A 15 11.19 -4.52 -0.23
CA GLU A 15 12.37 -4.29 -1.06
C GLU A 15 12.02 -3.46 -2.30
N ALA A 16 13.02 -2.77 -2.86
CA ALA A 16 12.83 -2.04 -4.11
C ALA A 16 12.36 -2.99 -5.23
N GLY A 17 11.36 -2.56 -6.01
CA GLY A 17 10.78 -3.38 -7.07
C GLY A 17 9.64 -4.32 -6.61
N THR A 18 9.30 -4.32 -5.32
CA THR A 18 8.17 -5.10 -4.79
C THR A 18 7.00 -4.19 -4.45
N THR A 19 5.81 -4.53 -4.92
CA THR A 19 4.61 -3.76 -4.58
C THR A 19 4.24 -3.98 -3.11
N LEU A 20 3.68 -2.94 -2.48
CA LEU A 20 3.29 -2.95 -1.07
C LEU A 20 2.33 -4.10 -0.75
N LEU A 21 1.40 -4.42 -1.67
CA LEU A 21 0.51 -5.57 -1.50
C LEU A 21 1.28 -6.89 -1.47
N LYS A 22 2.23 -7.12 -2.38
CA LYS A 22 3.02 -8.35 -2.43
C LYS A 22 3.91 -8.51 -1.21
N ALA A 23 4.50 -7.41 -0.74
CA ALA A 23 5.34 -7.41 0.46
C ALA A 23 4.52 -7.73 1.72
N ALA A 24 3.31 -7.14 1.86
CA ALA A 24 2.40 -7.47 2.96
C ALA A 24 2.00 -8.95 2.94
N GLU A 25 1.64 -9.49 1.78
CA GLU A 25 1.26 -10.90 1.62
C GLU A 25 2.41 -11.86 1.98
N ALA A 26 3.64 -11.53 1.58
CA ALA A 26 4.82 -12.32 1.93
C ALA A 26 5.11 -12.32 3.45
N ALA A 27 4.70 -11.26 4.15
CA ALA A 27 4.77 -11.16 5.61
C ALA A 27 3.54 -11.76 6.32
N GLY A 28 2.60 -12.36 5.59
CA GLY A 28 1.35 -12.90 6.14
C GLY A 28 0.39 -11.83 6.67
N ILE A 29 0.39 -10.66 6.03
CA ILE A 29 -0.57 -9.60 6.30
C ILE A 29 -1.46 -9.44 5.07
N GLU A 30 -2.76 -9.61 5.25
CA GLU A 30 -3.72 -9.42 4.18
C GLU A 30 -4.21 -7.96 4.16
N LEU A 31 -4.07 -7.31 3.00
CA LEU A 31 -4.69 -6.01 2.71
C LEU A 31 -5.92 -6.24 1.82
N PRO A 32 -6.99 -5.43 1.94
CA PRO A 32 -8.12 -5.50 1.02
C PRO A 32 -7.63 -5.42 -0.43
N SER A 33 -7.97 -6.38 -1.28
CA SER A 33 -7.52 -6.38 -2.68
C SER A 33 -8.47 -7.17 -3.59
N SER A 34 -8.43 -6.87 -4.89
CA SER A 34 -9.25 -7.57 -5.90
C SER A 34 -8.52 -7.63 -7.26
N CYS A 35 -8.57 -6.57 -8.07
CA CYS A 35 -8.06 -6.61 -9.47
C CYS A 35 -6.53 -6.68 -9.61
N ARG A 36 -5.79 -6.21 -8.59
CA ARG A 36 -4.31 -6.15 -8.57
C ARG A 36 -3.66 -5.45 -9.77
N ASN A 37 -4.38 -4.58 -10.47
CA ASN A 37 -3.90 -3.87 -11.66
C ASN A 37 -4.13 -2.35 -11.59
N GLY A 38 -4.51 -1.84 -10.42
CA GLY A 38 -4.67 -0.40 -10.19
C GLY A 38 -6.01 0.22 -10.60
N THR A 39 -7.05 -0.57 -10.91
CA THR A 39 -8.34 -0.04 -11.42
C THR A 39 -9.51 -0.11 -10.44
N CYS A 40 -9.69 -1.23 -9.72
CA CYS A 40 -10.91 -1.46 -8.91
C CYS A 40 -10.98 -0.66 -7.59
N ARG A 41 -9.87 -0.06 -7.15
CA ARG A 41 -9.74 0.68 -5.88
C ARG A 41 -10.02 -0.12 -4.60
N THR A 42 -10.23 -1.44 -4.63
CA THR A 42 -10.42 -2.27 -3.41
C THR A 42 -9.27 -2.13 -2.41
N CYS A 43 -8.04 -1.96 -2.90
CA CYS A 43 -6.86 -1.80 -2.06
C CYS A 43 -6.55 -0.36 -1.64
N ILE A 44 -7.39 0.62 -2.00
CA ILE A 44 -7.08 2.02 -1.72
C ILE A 44 -6.84 2.24 -0.23
N CYS A 45 -5.78 2.97 0.09
CA CYS A 45 -5.45 3.39 1.45
C CYS A 45 -4.70 4.72 1.43
N GLN A 46 -4.59 5.35 2.60
CA GLN A 46 -3.88 6.63 2.73
C GLN A 46 -2.48 6.41 3.28
N ARG A 47 -1.49 7.09 2.68
CA ARG A 47 -0.12 7.19 3.18
C ARG A 47 -0.06 8.32 4.20
N LEU A 48 0.16 7.97 5.45
CA LEU A 48 0.31 8.91 6.56
C LEU A 48 1.72 9.50 6.64
N SER A 49 2.74 8.75 6.19
CA SER A 49 4.12 9.24 6.12
C SER A 49 4.96 8.49 5.08
N GLY A 50 6.12 9.08 4.73
CA GLY A 50 7.08 8.53 3.78
C GLY A 50 6.70 8.76 2.32
N GLU A 51 7.34 8.08 1.37
CA GLU A 51 7.14 8.28 -0.06
C GLU A 51 6.86 6.97 -0.81
N THR A 52 5.98 7.04 -1.80
CA THR A 52 5.60 5.90 -2.65
C THR A 52 5.60 6.28 -4.11
N ARG A 53 5.82 5.30 -4.98
CA ARG A 53 5.67 5.46 -6.43
C ARG A 53 4.73 4.40 -6.99
N HIS A 54 3.77 4.82 -7.83
CA HIS A 54 2.98 3.89 -8.64
C HIS A 54 3.79 3.40 -9.84
N ILE A 55 3.76 2.09 -10.11
CA ILE A 55 4.49 1.46 -11.24
C ILE A 55 3.70 1.44 -12.54
N ILE A 56 2.53 2.06 -12.56
CA ILE A 56 1.68 2.24 -13.74
C ILE A 56 1.42 3.72 -13.95
N GLU A 57 1.20 4.11 -15.21
CA GLU A 57 1.00 5.51 -15.60
C GLU A 57 -0.36 6.05 -15.12
N TRP A 58 -1.40 5.21 -15.18
CA TRP A 58 -2.79 5.59 -14.90
C TRP A 58 -3.40 4.75 -13.77
N PRO A 59 -2.94 4.90 -12.52
CA PRO A 59 -3.67 4.34 -11.39
C PRO A 59 -5.04 5.00 -11.30
N GLY A 60 -6.06 4.26 -10.84
CA GLY A 60 -7.43 4.75 -10.63
C GLY A 60 -7.53 5.73 -9.45
N LEU A 61 -6.68 6.75 -9.43
CA LEU A 61 -6.59 7.86 -8.48
C LEU A 61 -6.52 9.18 -9.26
N SER A 62 -7.24 10.19 -8.80
CA SER A 62 -7.10 11.56 -9.30
C SER A 62 -5.75 12.18 -8.87
N ALA A 63 -5.43 13.35 -9.41
CA ALA A 63 -4.27 14.11 -8.96
C ALA A 63 -4.43 14.57 -7.49
N ASP A 64 -5.60 15.11 -7.14
CA ASP A 64 -5.90 15.54 -5.76
C ASP A 64 -5.80 14.38 -4.76
N GLU A 65 -6.28 13.20 -5.14
CA GLU A 65 -6.16 12.01 -4.29
C GLU A 65 -4.70 11.63 -4.03
N LYS A 66 -3.84 11.73 -5.06
CA LYS A 66 -2.40 11.47 -4.88
C LYS A 66 -1.76 12.51 -3.96
N ASP A 67 -2.13 13.78 -4.09
CA ASP A 67 -1.63 14.87 -3.27
C ASP A 67 -2.09 14.75 -1.80
N GLU A 68 -3.31 14.27 -1.58
CA GLU A 68 -3.85 13.91 -0.25
C GLU A 68 -3.22 12.63 0.34
N GLY A 69 -2.31 11.98 -0.40
CA GLY A 69 -1.59 10.79 0.04
C GLY A 69 -2.33 9.47 -0.20
N TRP A 70 -3.40 9.44 -0.98
CA TRP A 70 -4.05 8.18 -1.36
C TRP A 70 -3.18 7.38 -2.33
N ILE A 71 -3.12 6.07 -2.09
CA ILE A 71 -2.30 5.15 -2.88
C ILE A 71 -3.08 3.87 -3.21
N LEU A 72 -2.55 3.11 -4.18
CA LEU A 72 -3.03 1.77 -4.54
C LEU A 72 -1.88 0.78 -4.29
N PRO A 73 -1.78 0.16 -3.09
CA PRO A 73 -0.70 -0.74 -2.69
C PRO A 73 -0.43 -1.89 -3.67
N CYS A 74 -1.45 -2.32 -4.43
CA CYS A 74 -1.30 -3.38 -5.43
C CYS A 74 -0.35 -3.02 -6.59
N VAL A 75 -0.16 -1.73 -6.85
CA VAL A 75 0.66 -1.17 -7.92
C VAL A 75 1.54 -0.01 -7.42
N ALA A 76 1.80 0.05 -6.12
CA ALA A 76 2.65 1.06 -5.50
C ALA A 76 3.84 0.39 -4.81
N GLU A 77 5.01 1.02 -4.89
CA GLU A 77 6.25 0.63 -4.24
C GLU A 77 6.63 1.69 -3.19
N ALA A 78 7.32 1.27 -2.13
CA ALA A 78 7.92 2.19 -1.18
C ALA A 78 9.19 2.82 -1.76
N LEU A 79 9.39 4.11 -1.51
CA LEU A 79 10.65 4.84 -1.76
C LEU A 79 11.37 5.20 -0.44
N SER A 80 10.67 5.11 0.69
CA SER A 80 11.19 5.30 2.05
C SER A 80 10.45 4.37 3.01
N ASP A 81 10.77 4.43 4.30
CA ASP A 81 9.90 3.86 5.33
C ASP A 81 8.52 4.55 5.30
N LEU A 82 7.45 3.79 5.57
CA LEU A 82 6.06 4.22 5.39
C LEU A 82 5.21 3.97 6.64
N VAL A 83 4.20 4.82 6.81
CA VAL A 83 3.03 4.53 7.64
C VAL A 83 1.79 4.64 6.77
N LEU A 84 0.97 3.59 6.73
CA LEU A 84 -0.26 3.51 5.94
C LEU A 84 -1.47 3.34 6.84
N ASP A 85 -2.56 4.04 6.55
CA ASP A 85 -3.86 3.84 7.19
C ASP A 85 -4.62 2.72 6.47
N VAL A 86 -4.64 1.52 7.07
CA VAL A 86 -5.30 0.33 6.52
C VAL A 86 -6.11 -0.36 7.63
N PRO A 87 -7.29 0.16 7.99
CA PRO A 87 -8.08 -0.34 9.12
C PRO A 87 -8.62 -1.76 8.94
N LYS A 88 -8.61 -2.28 7.72
CA LYS A 88 -9.05 -3.63 7.37
C LYS A 88 -7.89 -4.59 7.11
N ALA A 89 -6.66 -4.20 7.44
CA ALA A 89 -5.52 -5.12 7.40
C ALA A 89 -5.57 -6.09 8.59
N PHE A 90 -5.22 -7.35 8.35
CA PHE A 90 -5.16 -8.36 9.42
C PHE A 90 -4.02 -9.36 9.18
N SER A 91 -3.50 -9.94 10.27
CA SER A 91 -2.53 -11.03 10.24
C SER A 91 -3.24 -12.35 9.94
N VAL A 92 -2.63 -13.19 9.08
CA VAL A 92 -3.12 -14.55 8.81
C VAL A 92 -2.49 -15.62 9.73
N PHE A 93 -1.62 -15.19 10.66
CA PHE A 93 -1.05 -16.02 11.73
C PHE A 93 -1.72 -15.78 13.07
#